data_AF-A0A931UMB8-F1
#
_entry.id   AF-A0A931UMB8-F1
#
_cell.length_a   1.000
_cell.length_b   1.000
_cell.length_c   1.000
_cell.angle_alpha   90.00
_cell.angle_beta   90.00
_cell.angle_gamma   90.00
#
_symmetry.space_group_name_H-M   'P 1'
#
loop_
_entity.id
_entity.type
_entity.pdbx_description
1 polymer ?
#
loop_
_entity_poly.entity_id
_entity_poly.type
_entity_poly.pdbx_seq_one_letter_code
_entity_poly.pdbx_strand_id
1 'polypeptide(L)'
;MRTRSGLSPRFTGILLIIIALALSGESSIAQEGRKYVVKDPFQVAEYLTGTVFRAGLTLEGNLAAGYAWVILKKSEYQDIWRQPNHVKVVRTRTLSKKDAQFVGSLVRKVADFQIPWYVENLPALPPGSDVAFTVMDYLIDKYSSPARELAPLIAEGGRVSEVSQIFKDAAGRDNLSSNFVYTVQVGKERRSHVLASRNFAIKIK
;
A
#
# COMPACT_ATOMS: atom_id res chain seq x y z
N MET A 1 -15.98 -63.78 -19.20
CA MET A 1 -14.68 -63.43 -19.82
C MET A 1 -14.30 -62.03 -19.32
N ARG A 2 -13.25 -61.92 -18.50
CA ARG A 2 -12.72 -60.64 -17.98
C ARG A 2 -11.70 -60.09 -18.98
N THR A 3 -11.80 -58.81 -19.33
CA THR A 3 -10.70 -58.07 -19.95
C THR A 3 -10.40 -56.83 -19.12
N ARG A 4 -9.29 -56.90 -18.38
CA ARG A 4 -8.55 -55.76 -17.82
C ARG A 4 -7.58 -55.26 -18.88
N SER A 5 -7.54 -53.96 -19.10
CA SER A 5 -6.33 -53.20 -19.45
C SER A 5 -6.58 -51.79 -18.88
N GLY A 6 -5.76 -51.20 -18.01
CA GLY A 6 -4.31 -51.31 -17.91
C GLY A 6 -3.67 -49.99 -18.36
N LEU A 7 -4.19 -48.84 -17.91
CA LEU A 7 -3.56 -47.54 -18.13
C LEU A 7 -2.43 -47.37 -17.11
N SER A 8 -1.21 -47.21 -17.64
CA SER A 8 0.02 -47.04 -16.87
C SER A 8 0.11 -45.63 -16.25
N PRO A 9 0.65 -45.48 -15.03
CA PRO A 9 0.64 -44.21 -14.30
C PRO A 9 1.82 -43.28 -14.68
N ARG A 10 2.35 -43.36 -15.91
CA ARG A 10 3.57 -42.63 -16.31
C ARG A 10 3.38 -41.47 -17.29
N PHE A 11 2.14 -41.18 -17.72
CA PHE A 11 1.86 -40.07 -18.66
C PHE A 11 1.15 -38.85 -18.03
N THR A 12 0.83 -38.87 -16.74
CA THR A 12 0.22 -37.72 -16.03
C THR A 12 1.24 -36.68 -15.54
N GLY A 13 2.55 -36.97 -15.61
CA GLY A 13 3.60 -36.09 -15.08
C GLY A 13 4.07 -34.98 -16.01
N ILE A 14 3.88 -35.10 -17.33
CA ILE A 14 4.39 -34.13 -18.31
C ILE A 14 3.33 -33.07 -18.67
N LEU A 15 2.03 -33.41 -18.56
CA LEU A 15 0.93 -32.48 -18.87
C LEU A 15 0.76 -31.38 -17.80
N LEU A 16 1.17 -31.65 -16.55
CA LEU A 16 1.10 -30.68 -15.44
C LEU A 16 2.19 -29.59 -15.51
N ILE A 17 3.32 -29.85 -16.18
CA ILE A 17 4.41 -28.88 -16.31
C ILE A 17 4.12 -27.84 -17.40
N ILE A 18 3.40 -28.22 -18.46
CA ILE A 18 3.04 -27.29 -19.56
C ILE A 18 1.93 -26.32 -19.12
N ILE A 19 0.98 -26.75 -18.29
CA ILE A 19 -0.06 -25.86 -17.74
C ILE A 19 0.54 -24.90 -16.70
N ALA A 20 1.53 -25.32 -15.90
CA ALA A 20 2.22 -24.44 -14.96
C ALA A 20 3.09 -23.36 -15.64
N LEU A 21 3.64 -23.65 -16.82
CA LEU A 21 4.41 -22.68 -17.62
C LEU A 21 3.50 -21.72 -18.41
N ALA A 22 2.33 -22.16 -18.89
CA ALA A 22 1.37 -21.27 -19.54
C ALA A 22 0.72 -20.26 -18.56
N LEU A 23 0.48 -20.67 -17.31
CA LEU A 23 -0.02 -19.77 -16.25
C LEU A 23 1.03 -18.76 -15.76
N SER A 24 2.33 -18.99 -16.03
CA SER A 24 3.38 -18.01 -15.73
C SER A 24 3.45 -16.89 -16.79
N GLY A 25 3.01 -17.17 -18.03
CA GLY A 25 2.95 -16.21 -19.12
C GLY A 25 1.72 -15.31 -19.11
N GLU A 26 0.59 -15.77 -18.56
CA GLU A 26 -0.61 -14.94 -18.39
C GLU A 26 -0.47 -13.92 -17.24
N SER A 27 0.47 -14.15 -16.32
CA SER A 27 0.72 -13.24 -15.19
C SER A 27 1.28 -11.88 -15.62
N SER A 28 1.97 -11.79 -16.77
CA SER A 28 2.54 -10.53 -17.26
C SER A 28 1.53 -9.67 -18.02
N ILE A 29 0.60 -10.29 -18.77
CA ILE A 29 -0.41 -9.59 -19.58
C ILE A 29 -1.64 -9.20 -18.73
N ALA A 30 -2.01 -10.02 -17.73
CA ALA A 30 -3.12 -9.71 -16.83
C ALA A 30 -2.82 -8.59 -15.80
N GLN A 31 -1.55 -8.23 -15.63
CA GLN A 31 -1.19 -7.02 -14.90
C GLN A 31 -1.53 -5.78 -15.73
N GLU A 32 -1.28 -5.72 -17.04
CA GLU A 32 -1.29 -4.52 -17.91
C GLU A 32 -2.55 -3.60 -17.85
N GLY A 33 -3.68 -4.07 -17.30
CA GLY A 33 -4.93 -3.30 -17.23
C GLY A 33 -5.16 -2.46 -15.97
N ARG A 34 -4.31 -2.50 -14.92
CA ARG A 34 -4.59 -1.80 -13.66
C ARG A 34 -3.84 -0.47 -13.51
N LYS A 35 -4.66 0.60 -13.43
CA LYS A 35 -4.28 2.00 -13.39
C LYS A 35 -3.83 2.42 -11.99
N TYR A 36 -2.94 3.41 -11.98
CA TYR A 36 -2.55 4.17 -10.81
C TYR A 36 -3.79 4.72 -10.07
N VAL A 37 -3.94 4.44 -8.77
CA VAL A 37 -4.95 5.13 -7.95
C VAL A 37 -4.27 5.81 -6.78
N VAL A 38 -4.05 7.11 -6.95
CA VAL A 38 -3.86 8.02 -5.84
C VAL A 38 -5.24 8.54 -5.45
N LYS A 39 -5.75 8.02 -4.34
CA LYS A 39 -6.83 8.66 -3.61
C LYS A 39 -6.21 9.37 -2.43
N ASP A 40 -6.09 10.67 -2.60
CA ASP A 40 -5.54 11.56 -1.61
C ASP A 40 -6.64 12.54 -1.18
N PRO A 41 -7.11 12.47 0.07
CA PRO A 41 -8.00 13.49 0.58
C PRO A 41 -7.34 14.89 0.63
N PHE A 42 -6.02 14.99 0.39
CA PHE A 42 -5.22 16.21 0.49
C PHE A 42 -4.73 16.81 -0.85
N GLN A 43 -5.22 16.36 -2.02
CA GLN A 43 -4.84 16.84 -3.36
C GLN A 43 -3.30 16.89 -3.66
N VAL A 44 -2.73 15.73 -4.03
CA VAL A 44 -1.30 15.38 -4.25
C VAL A 44 -0.43 16.31 -5.11
N ALA A 45 -0.95 17.29 -5.84
CA ALA A 45 -0.06 18.16 -6.64
C ALA A 45 0.99 18.88 -5.77
N GLU A 46 0.65 19.25 -4.52
CA GLU A 46 1.58 19.89 -3.59
C GLU A 46 2.50 18.89 -2.85
N TYR A 47 2.10 17.62 -2.69
CA TYR A 47 2.83 16.59 -1.93
C TYR A 47 4.14 16.13 -2.57
N LEU A 48 4.21 16.13 -3.91
CA LEU A 48 5.41 15.73 -4.65
C LEU A 48 6.58 16.71 -4.48
N THR A 49 6.28 17.94 -4.05
CA THR A 49 7.29 18.96 -3.77
C THR A 49 7.88 18.83 -2.36
N GLY A 50 7.10 18.29 -1.40
CA GLY A 50 7.50 18.08 -0.02
C GLY A 50 8.51 16.95 0.15
N THR A 51 9.68 17.24 0.69
CA THR A 51 10.77 16.26 0.90
C THR A 51 10.32 15.06 1.73
N VAL A 52 9.42 15.25 2.70
CA VAL A 52 8.90 14.22 3.62
C VAL A 52 8.14 13.11 2.90
N PHE A 53 7.43 13.42 1.80
CA PHE A 53 6.53 12.50 1.11
C PHE A 53 7.13 11.87 -0.17
N ARG A 54 8.38 12.21 -0.51
CA ARG A 54 9.08 11.59 -1.64
C ARG A 54 9.39 10.12 -1.34
N ALA A 55 8.65 9.21 -1.98
CA ALA A 55 8.90 7.77 -1.91
C ALA A 55 10.25 7.42 -2.54
N GLY A 56 10.90 6.39 -2.00
CA GLY A 56 12.01 5.70 -2.68
C GLY A 56 11.54 4.56 -3.60
N LEU A 57 10.27 4.59 -4.02
CA LEU A 57 9.69 3.54 -4.86
C LEU A 57 10.11 3.73 -6.31
N THR A 58 10.58 2.65 -6.92
CA THR A 58 10.85 2.61 -8.36
C THR A 58 9.56 2.30 -9.10
N LEU A 59 9.18 3.18 -10.02
CA LEU A 59 8.00 2.99 -10.87
C LEU A 59 8.43 2.58 -12.29
N GLU A 60 7.68 1.67 -12.90
CA GLU A 60 7.81 1.28 -14.31
C GLU A 60 6.45 1.39 -14.99
N GLY A 61 6.43 1.83 -16.25
CA GLY A 61 5.21 2.00 -17.04
C GLY A 61 5.17 3.33 -17.77
N ASN A 62 3.99 3.73 -18.22
CA ASN A 62 3.76 5.01 -18.87
C ASN A 62 2.72 5.81 -18.07
N LEU A 63 3.25 6.70 -17.22
CA LEU A 63 2.43 7.60 -16.41
C LEU A 63 1.51 8.49 -17.27
N ALA A 64 1.96 8.92 -18.45
CA ALA A 64 1.17 9.74 -19.36
C ALA A 64 0.00 8.95 -19.98
N ALA A 65 0.16 7.64 -20.16
CA ALA A 65 -0.91 6.73 -20.56
C ALA A 65 -1.74 6.19 -19.38
N GLY A 66 -1.47 6.67 -18.16
CA GLY A 66 -2.25 6.35 -16.96
C GLY A 66 -1.97 4.99 -16.34
N TYR A 67 -0.83 4.35 -16.66
CA TYR A 67 -0.44 3.08 -16.06
C TYR A 67 0.98 3.09 -15.52
N ALA A 68 1.16 2.60 -14.30
CA ALA A 68 2.46 2.39 -13.68
C ALA A 68 2.38 1.32 -12.59
N TRP A 69 3.47 0.57 -12.44
CA TRP A 69 3.69 -0.47 -11.43
C TRP A 69 4.76 0.00 -10.46
N VAL A 70 4.68 -0.44 -9.21
CA VAL A 70 5.86 -0.41 -8.35
C VAL A 70 6.72 -1.64 -8.61
N ILE A 71 8.02 -1.42 -8.81
CA ILE A 71 9.00 -2.50 -8.92
C ILE A 71 9.54 -2.81 -7.54
N LEU A 72 9.37 -4.06 -7.11
CA LEU A 72 9.99 -4.58 -5.89
C LEU A 72 10.90 -5.74 -6.25
N LYS A 73 12.07 -5.83 -5.62
CA LYS A 73 12.88 -7.05 -5.64
C LYS A 73 12.13 -8.16 -4.91
N LYS A 74 12.33 -9.41 -5.33
CA LYS A 74 11.78 -10.57 -4.61
C LYS A 74 12.08 -10.57 -3.10
N SER A 75 13.28 -10.14 -2.71
CA SER A 75 13.66 -10.02 -1.29
C SER A 75 12.86 -8.94 -0.54
N GLU A 76 12.64 -7.78 -1.15
CA GLU A 76 11.86 -6.67 -0.57
C GLU A 76 10.39 -7.06 -0.40
N TYR A 77 9.82 -7.72 -1.41
CA TYR A 77 8.46 -8.26 -1.32
C TYR A 77 8.33 -9.24 -0.14
N GLN A 78 9.23 -10.22 -0.06
CA GLN A 78 9.19 -11.24 1.00
C GLN A 78 9.40 -10.65 2.40
N ASP A 79 10.26 -9.67 2.51
CA ASP A 79 10.57 -8.97 3.75
C ASP A 79 9.34 -8.21 4.30
N ILE A 80 8.52 -7.61 3.44
CA ILE A 80 7.23 -7.02 3.82
C ILE A 80 6.19 -8.12 4.08
N TRP A 81 6.08 -9.10 3.17
CA TRP A 81 5.07 -10.16 3.23
C TRP A 81 5.14 -11.01 4.49
N ARG A 82 6.34 -11.20 5.06
CA ARG A 82 6.53 -11.99 6.30
C ARG A 82 6.20 -11.23 7.58
N GLN A 83 5.99 -9.92 7.52
CA GLN A 83 5.61 -9.14 8.69
C GLN A 83 4.15 -9.42 9.09
N PRO A 84 3.79 -9.22 10.37
CA PRO A 84 2.38 -9.20 10.79
C PRO A 84 1.54 -8.28 9.90
N ASN A 85 0.37 -8.74 9.49
CA ASN A 85 -0.55 -8.04 8.57
C ASN A 85 0.05 -7.64 7.21
N HIS A 86 1.21 -8.20 6.85
CA HIS A 86 2.01 -7.82 5.68
C HIS A 86 2.38 -6.33 5.67
N VAL A 87 2.59 -5.75 6.86
CA VAL A 87 2.90 -4.32 7.08
C VAL A 87 4.35 -4.15 7.52
N LYS A 88 5.08 -3.24 6.89
CA LYS A 88 6.45 -2.88 7.27
C LYS A 88 6.66 -1.36 7.29
N VAL A 89 7.27 -0.86 8.36
CA VAL A 89 7.85 0.50 8.36
C VAL A 89 9.09 0.49 7.48
N VAL A 90 9.03 1.15 6.33
CA VAL A 90 10.14 1.21 5.36
C VAL A 90 11.13 2.30 5.74
N ARG A 91 10.61 3.42 6.24
CA ARG A 91 11.43 4.59 6.57
C ARG A 91 10.73 5.41 7.64
N THR A 92 11.52 6.03 8.50
CA THR A 92 11.02 7.01 9.48
C THR A 92 11.82 8.29 9.37
N ARG A 93 11.15 9.43 9.45
CA ARG A 93 11.73 10.76 9.43
C ARG A 93 11.25 11.55 10.63
N THR A 94 12.18 12.22 11.28
CA THR A 94 11.88 13.25 12.28
C THR A 94 11.62 14.56 11.55
N LEU A 95 10.52 15.23 11.85
CA LEU A 95 10.15 16.49 11.23
C LEU A 95 11.07 17.61 11.72
N SER A 96 11.73 18.28 10.78
CA SER A 96 12.32 19.59 11.05
C SER A 96 11.23 20.64 11.30
N LYS A 97 11.58 21.81 11.83
CA LYS A 97 10.66 22.94 11.96
C LYS A 97 9.93 23.26 10.64
N LYS A 98 10.68 23.32 9.53
CA LYS A 98 10.12 23.60 8.19
C LYS A 98 9.15 22.52 7.73
N ASP A 99 9.51 21.26 7.94
CA ASP A 99 8.65 20.13 7.55
C ASP A 99 7.38 20.06 8.41
N ALA A 100 7.48 20.31 9.71
CA ALA A 100 6.31 20.39 10.59
C ALA A 100 5.37 21.53 10.19
N GLN A 101 5.90 22.70 9.84
CA GLN A 101 5.10 23.81 9.32
C GLN A 101 4.40 23.46 8.01
N PHE A 102 5.11 22.79 7.09
CA PHE A 102 4.56 22.33 5.82
C PHE A 102 3.45 21.29 6.00
N VAL A 103 3.72 20.22 6.76
CA VAL A 103 2.72 19.18 7.03
C VAL A 103 1.51 19.77 7.77
N GLY A 104 1.76 20.61 8.78
CA GLY A 104 0.71 21.27 9.53
C GLY A 104 -0.16 22.19 8.66
N SER A 105 0.42 22.89 7.68
CA SER A 105 -0.36 23.73 6.76
C SER A 105 -1.24 22.89 5.83
N LEU A 106 -0.74 21.75 5.33
CA LEU A 106 -1.54 20.81 4.54
C LEU A 106 -2.74 20.28 5.32
N VAL A 107 -2.53 19.84 6.57
CA VAL A 107 -3.62 19.33 7.42
C VAL A 107 -4.65 20.42 7.72
N ARG A 108 -4.23 21.69 7.91
CA ARG A 108 -5.16 22.82 8.10
C ARG A 108 -6.00 23.13 6.85
N LYS A 109 -5.43 22.99 5.63
CA LYS A 109 -6.18 23.24 4.39
C LYS A 109 -7.38 22.31 4.22
N VAL A 110 -7.32 21.11 4.82
CA VAL A 110 -8.39 20.11 4.80
C VAL A 110 -9.01 19.89 6.17
N ALA A 111 -9.04 20.91 7.02
CA ALA A 111 -9.48 20.85 8.41
C ALA A 111 -10.82 20.10 8.65
N ASP A 112 -11.74 20.18 7.69
CA ASP A 112 -13.07 19.57 7.76
C ASP A 112 -13.15 18.13 7.20
N PHE A 113 -12.05 17.61 6.64
CA PHE A 113 -11.96 16.23 6.18
C PHE A 113 -11.67 15.28 7.34
N GLN A 114 -12.13 14.04 7.21
CA GLN A 114 -11.80 12.97 8.14
C GLN A 114 -10.38 12.48 7.88
N ILE A 115 -9.56 12.46 8.92
CA ILE A 115 -8.25 11.82 8.92
C ILE A 115 -8.31 10.48 9.66
N PRO A 116 -8.00 9.36 8.99
CA PRO A 116 -7.98 8.07 9.64
C PRO A 116 -6.81 7.95 10.61
N TRP A 117 -7.03 7.21 11.70
CA TRP A 117 -6.03 6.92 12.71
C TRP A 117 -6.16 5.49 13.24
N TYR A 118 -5.14 5.02 13.97
CA TYR A 118 -5.16 3.73 14.65
C TYR A 118 -4.24 3.75 15.87
N VAL A 119 -4.44 2.77 16.75
CA VAL A 119 -3.56 2.49 17.91
C VAL A 119 -2.71 1.27 17.58
N GLU A 120 -1.45 1.29 18.01
CA GLU A 120 -0.47 0.22 17.80
C GLU A 120 -0.08 0.01 16.34
N ASN A 121 -0.78 -0.87 15.62
CA ASN A 121 -0.39 -1.38 14.31
C ASN A 121 -1.43 -1.05 13.25
N LEU A 122 -0.96 -0.79 12.03
CA LEU A 122 -1.85 -0.65 10.88
C LEU A 122 -2.59 -1.99 10.71
N PRO A 123 -3.95 -1.98 10.68
CA PRO A 123 -4.70 -3.21 10.53
C PRO A 123 -4.48 -3.84 9.16
N ALA A 124 -4.67 -5.16 9.07
CA ALA A 124 -4.74 -5.85 7.79
C ALA A 124 -5.90 -5.30 6.95
N LEU A 125 -5.68 -5.12 5.65
CA LEU A 125 -6.77 -4.79 4.74
C LEU A 125 -7.61 -6.03 4.45
N PRO A 126 -8.94 -5.89 4.32
CA PRO A 126 -9.79 -7.02 4.00
C PRO A 126 -9.45 -7.57 2.60
N PRO A 127 -9.42 -8.91 2.42
CA PRO A 127 -9.25 -9.52 1.12
C PRO A 127 -10.34 -9.05 0.16
N GLY A 128 -9.99 -8.84 -1.10
CA GLY A 128 -10.96 -8.44 -2.11
C GLY A 128 -11.23 -6.94 -2.20
N SER A 129 -10.51 -6.14 -1.41
CA SER A 129 -10.51 -4.68 -1.56
C SER A 129 -10.06 -4.32 -2.98
N ASP A 130 -10.91 -3.66 -3.75
CA ASP A 130 -10.52 -3.19 -5.07
C ASP A 130 -9.40 -2.17 -4.95
N VAL A 131 -8.43 -2.23 -5.87
CA VAL A 131 -7.23 -1.37 -5.90
C VAL A 131 -7.57 0.13 -5.90
N ALA A 132 -8.83 0.48 -6.16
CA ALA A 132 -9.37 1.83 -6.13
C ALA A 132 -9.82 2.34 -4.73
N PHE A 133 -10.03 1.47 -3.75
CA PHE A 133 -10.65 1.79 -2.46
C PHE A 133 -9.69 1.43 -1.32
N THR A 134 -9.00 2.45 -0.82
CA THR A 134 -7.68 2.31 -0.18
C THR A 134 -7.80 2.19 1.35
N VAL A 135 -6.68 1.87 2.01
CA VAL A 135 -6.50 1.89 3.49
C VAL A 135 -7.25 3.04 4.16
N MET A 136 -7.29 4.21 3.52
CA MET A 136 -7.98 5.39 4.01
C MET A 136 -9.49 5.18 4.15
N ASP A 137 -10.17 4.60 3.17
CA ASP A 137 -11.62 4.38 3.23
C ASP A 137 -11.97 3.34 4.31
N TYR A 138 -11.19 2.25 4.36
CA TYR A 138 -11.32 1.24 5.41
C TYR A 138 -11.13 1.84 6.80
N LEU A 139 -10.06 2.63 6.99
CA LEU A 139 -9.79 3.25 8.27
C LEU A 139 -10.76 4.41 8.57
N ILE A 140 -11.26 5.15 7.59
CA ILE A 140 -12.20 6.24 7.84
C ILE A 140 -13.51 5.68 8.41
N ASP A 141 -13.98 4.55 7.87
CA ASP A 141 -15.16 3.84 8.37
C ASP A 141 -14.99 3.36 9.82
N LYS A 142 -13.78 2.94 10.20
CA LYS A 142 -13.53 2.31 11.51
C LYS A 142 -12.99 3.26 12.58
N TYR A 143 -12.08 4.16 12.19
CA TYR A 143 -11.20 4.93 13.06
C TYR A 143 -10.80 6.25 12.39
N SER A 144 -11.63 7.27 12.51
CA SER A 144 -11.31 8.62 12.01
C SER A 144 -11.58 9.71 13.03
N SER A 145 -10.94 10.85 12.80
CA SER A 145 -11.20 12.11 13.51
C SER A 145 -11.12 13.27 12.51
N PRO A 146 -11.72 14.43 12.79
CA PRO A 146 -11.51 15.63 11.98
C PRO A 146 -10.03 16.03 11.90
N ALA A 147 -9.55 16.40 10.71
CA ALA A 147 -8.16 16.82 10.50
C ALA A 147 -7.77 18.06 11.33
N ARG A 148 -8.73 18.95 11.63
CA ARG A 148 -8.53 20.11 12.51
C ARG A 148 -8.02 19.75 13.92
N GLU A 149 -8.30 18.54 14.41
CA GLU A 149 -7.81 18.08 15.71
C GLU A 149 -6.33 17.67 15.65
N LEU A 150 -5.86 17.20 14.50
CA LEU A 150 -4.46 16.81 14.29
C LEU A 150 -3.56 18.01 13.98
N ALA A 151 -4.06 19.01 13.26
CA ALA A 151 -3.29 20.18 12.85
C ALA A 151 -2.46 20.85 13.97
N PRO A 152 -2.98 21.10 15.19
CA PRO A 152 -2.19 21.69 16.27
C PRO A 152 -1.15 20.71 16.87
N LEU A 153 -1.28 19.42 16.61
CA LEU A 153 -0.40 18.37 17.13
C LEU A 153 0.80 18.11 16.22
N ILE A 154 0.79 18.61 14.97
CA ILE A 154 1.95 18.53 14.08
C ILE A 154 3.05 19.50 14.57
N ALA A 155 4.11 18.95 15.15
CA ALA A 155 5.21 19.71 15.72
C ALA A 155 6.59 19.25 15.23
N GLU A 156 7.59 20.13 15.39
CA GLU A 156 9.01 19.81 15.24
C GLU A 156 9.38 18.63 16.16
N GLY A 157 10.23 17.73 15.69
CA GLY A 157 10.57 16.50 16.40
C GLY A 157 9.53 15.38 16.27
N GLY A 158 8.33 15.68 15.75
CA GLY A 158 7.32 14.69 15.42
C GLY A 158 7.83 13.68 14.38
N ARG A 159 7.26 12.46 14.36
CA ARG A 159 7.74 11.38 13.49
C ARG A 159 6.74 11.06 12.40
N VAL A 160 7.19 11.12 11.15
CA VAL A 160 6.47 10.59 9.99
C VAL A 160 7.16 9.32 9.53
N SER A 161 6.41 8.23 9.45
CA SER A 161 6.86 6.95 8.94
C SER A 161 6.21 6.65 7.60
N GLU A 162 6.98 6.16 6.64
CA GLU A 162 6.47 5.51 5.45
C GLU A 162 6.28 4.02 5.77
N VAL A 163 5.04 3.57 5.65
CA VAL A 163 4.60 2.23 5.99
C VAL A 163 4.09 1.58 4.72
N SER A 164 4.73 0.49 4.33
CA SER A 164 4.31 -0.34 3.20
C SER A 164 3.44 -1.49 3.69
N GLN A 165 2.36 -1.77 2.98
CA GLN A 165 1.49 -2.91 3.23
C GLN A 165 1.21 -3.62 1.92
N ILE A 166 1.39 -4.94 1.89
CA ILE A 166 0.98 -5.76 0.76
C ILE A 166 -0.43 -6.30 1.03
N PHE A 167 -1.30 -6.23 0.03
CA PHE A 167 -2.66 -6.77 0.11
C PHE A 167 -3.07 -7.40 -1.22
N LYS A 168 -4.10 -8.26 -1.16
CA LYS A 168 -4.69 -8.90 -2.33
C LYS A 168 -6.01 -8.23 -2.70
N ASP A 169 -6.15 -7.92 -3.98
CA ASP A 169 -7.41 -7.42 -4.52
C ASP A 169 -8.43 -8.54 -4.79
N ALA A 170 -9.63 -8.18 -5.29
CA ALA A 170 -10.71 -9.12 -5.61
C ALA A 170 -10.32 -10.22 -6.61
N ALA A 171 -9.31 -9.98 -7.44
CA ALA A 171 -8.78 -10.95 -8.40
C ALA A 171 -7.58 -11.74 -7.85
N GLY A 172 -7.25 -11.60 -6.55
CA GLY A 172 -6.15 -12.30 -5.90
C GLY A 172 -4.75 -11.75 -6.21
N ARG A 173 -4.65 -10.60 -6.90
CA ARG A 173 -3.37 -10.00 -7.29
C ARG A 173 -2.80 -9.15 -6.16
N ASP A 174 -1.47 -9.14 -6.09
CA ASP A 174 -0.73 -8.41 -5.06
C ASP A 174 -0.58 -6.92 -5.40
N ASN A 175 -0.90 -6.08 -4.42
CA ASN A 175 -0.81 -4.63 -4.50
C ASN A 175 -0.03 -4.09 -3.29
N LEU A 176 0.61 -2.95 -3.47
CA LEU A 176 1.35 -2.23 -2.45
C LEU A 176 0.59 -0.97 -2.06
N SER A 177 0.21 -0.88 -0.80
CA SER A 177 -0.18 0.38 -0.17
C SER A 177 1.03 1.01 0.50
N SER A 178 1.37 2.24 0.14
CA SER A 178 2.42 3.04 0.76
C SER A 178 1.78 4.22 1.50
N ASN A 179 1.79 4.15 2.83
CA ASN A 179 1.10 5.04 3.73
C ASN A 179 2.09 5.93 4.48
N PHE A 180 1.82 7.22 4.54
CA PHE A 180 2.58 8.15 5.38
C PHE A 180 1.83 8.36 6.67
N VAL A 181 2.46 7.96 7.77
CA VAL A 181 1.84 7.90 9.07
C VAL A 181 2.54 8.88 10.00
N TYR A 182 1.80 9.82 10.57
CA TYR A 182 2.28 10.65 11.66
C TYR A 182 1.87 10.06 12.99
N THR A 183 2.84 9.81 13.87
CA THR A 183 2.55 9.27 15.19
C THR A 183 2.74 10.35 16.25
N VAL A 184 1.72 10.53 17.08
CA VAL A 184 1.69 11.49 18.17
C VAL A 184 1.21 10.84 19.47
N GLN A 185 1.70 11.37 20.58
CA GLN A 185 1.24 11.01 21.92
C GLN A 185 0.13 11.99 22.35
N VAL A 186 -1.07 11.49 22.63
CA VAL A 186 -2.21 12.27 23.15
C VAL A 186 -2.53 11.74 24.54
N GLY A 187 -2.13 12.47 25.58
CA GLY A 187 -2.21 11.98 26.96
C GLY A 187 -1.37 10.72 27.15
N LYS A 188 -2.01 9.61 27.57
CA LYS A 188 -1.35 8.29 27.73
C LYS A 188 -1.41 7.42 26.48
N GLU A 189 -2.09 7.85 25.43
CA GLU A 189 -2.31 7.06 24.22
C GLU A 189 -1.37 7.50 23.08
N ARG A 190 -0.81 6.53 22.37
CA ARG A 190 -0.02 6.76 21.16
C ARG A 190 -0.88 6.51 19.93
N ARG A 191 -1.22 7.57 19.20
CA ARG A 191 -2.06 7.51 18.00
C ARG A 191 -1.23 7.70 16.74
N SER A 192 -1.55 6.91 15.73
CA SER A 192 -0.93 6.98 14.42
C SER A 192 -1.96 7.40 13.38
N HIS A 193 -1.77 8.58 12.79
CA HIS A 193 -2.66 9.17 11.80
C HIS A 193 -2.10 8.94 10.39
N VAL A 194 -2.92 8.41 9.49
CA VAL A 194 -2.51 8.24 8.09
C VAL A 194 -2.72 9.55 7.36
N LEU A 195 -1.62 10.27 7.13
CA LEU A 195 -1.59 11.57 6.44
C LEU A 195 -1.77 11.44 4.93
N ALA A 196 -1.41 10.30 4.35
CA ALA A 196 -1.54 10.05 2.91
C ALA A 196 -1.39 8.56 2.63
N SER A 197 -2.03 8.08 1.56
CA SER A 197 -1.91 6.71 1.07
C SER A 197 -1.75 6.70 -0.44
N ARG A 198 -0.88 5.83 -0.95
CA ARG A 198 -0.69 5.57 -2.37
C ARG A 198 -0.78 4.09 -2.63
N ASN A 199 -1.52 3.69 -3.65
CA ASN A 199 -1.73 2.29 -3.95
C ASN A 199 -1.25 1.99 -5.36
N PHE A 200 -0.42 0.95 -5.46
CA PHE A 200 0.23 0.54 -6.68
C PHE A 200 0.03 -0.95 -6.87
N ALA A 201 -0.16 -1.37 -8.11
CA ALA A 201 0.06 -2.77 -8.43
C ALA A 201 1.56 -3.09 -8.42
N ILE A 202 1.90 -4.32 -8.03
CA ILE A 202 3.30 -4.75 -7.85
C ILE A 202 3.78 -5.55 -9.05
N LYS A 203 4.97 -5.23 -9.53
CA LYS A 203 5.77 -6.10 -10.41
C LYS A 203 7.02 -6.55 -9.66
N ILE A 204 7.15 -7.85 -9.43
CA ILE A 204 8.28 -8.44 -8.71
C ILE A 204 9.40 -8.75 -9.70
N LYS A 205 10.62 -8.31 -9.41
CA LYS A 205 11.83 -8.61 -10.18
C LYS A 205 12.86 -9.41 -9.36
#